data_AF-N8QVW8-F1
#
_entry.id   AF-N8QVW8-F1
#
_cell.length_a   1.000
_cell.length_b   1.000
_cell.length_c   1.000
_cell.angle_alpha   90.00
_cell.angle_beta   90.00
_cell.angle_gamma   90.00
#
_symmetry.space_group_name_H-M   'P 1'
#
loop_
_entity.id
_entity.type
_entity.pdbx_description
1 polymer ?
#
loop_
_entity_poly.entity_id
_entity_poly.type
_entity_poly.pdbx_seq_one_letter_code
_entity_poly.pdbx_strand_id
1 'polypeptide(L)'
;MFLDEAFSNTAEAVSRRVLKVFKALKIHVNLITPYKNLNLARESARSLLIAERDIDQHESHLCEVTWQEIDERMQQHKQTVAAEAEQLGIQLYG
;
A
#
# COMPACT_ATOMS: atom_id res chain seq x y z
N MET A 1 10.89 -1.68 -15.97
CA MET A 1 11.63 -0.53 -15.41
C MET A 1 11.45 -0.54 -13.90
N PHE A 2 12.50 -0.23 -13.14
CA PHE A 2 12.44 -0.10 -11.68
C PHE A 2 12.54 1.37 -11.30
N LEU A 3 11.68 1.80 -10.39
CA LEU A 3 11.74 3.12 -9.77
C LEU A 3 12.00 2.92 -8.29
N ASP A 4 13.21 3.28 -7.86
CA ASP A 4 13.59 3.25 -6.46
C ASP A 4 13.23 4.57 -5.76
N GLU A 5 12.87 4.48 -4.49
CA GLU A 5 12.28 5.56 -3.68
C GLU A 5 11.17 6.35 -4.40
N ALA A 6 10.37 5.65 -5.20
CA ALA A 6 9.45 6.26 -6.14
C ALA A 6 8.46 7.16 -5.41
N PHE A 7 8.39 8.43 -5.82
CA PHE A 7 7.42 9.42 -5.36
C PHE A 7 7.44 9.69 -3.84
N SER A 8 8.52 9.36 -3.13
CA SER A 8 8.65 9.48 -1.66
C SER A 8 8.37 10.91 -1.13
N ASN A 9 8.71 11.92 -1.94
CA ASN A 9 8.54 13.36 -1.66
C ASN A 9 7.80 14.10 -2.77
N THR A 10 7.11 13.39 -3.66
CA THR A 10 6.38 14.00 -4.79
C THR A 10 4.90 14.11 -4.48
N ALA A 11 4.28 15.25 -4.83
CA ALA A 11 2.84 15.42 -4.71
C ALA A 11 2.09 14.33 -5.50
N GLU A 12 1.11 13.70 -4.87
CA GLU A 12 0.39 12.54 -5.40
C GLU A 12 -0.14 12.76 -6.83
N ALA A 13 -0.72 13.94 -7.10
CA ALA A 13 -1.25 14.29 -8.41
C ALA A 13 -0.18 14.27 -9.51
N VAL A 14 1.07 14.65 -9.20
CA VAL A 14 2.19 14.61 -10.14
C VAL A 14 2.59 13.16 -10.39
N SER A 15 2.71 12.36 -9.33
CA SER A 15 3.05 10.94 -9.40
C SER A 15 2.06 10.16 -10.27
N ARG A 16 0.75 10.41 -10.12
CA ARG A 16 -0.29 9.80 -10.96
C ARG A 16 -0.13 10.13 -12.44
N ARG A 17 0.28 11.36 -12.80
CA ARG A 17 0.53 11.72 -14.21
C ARG A 17 1.69 10.94 -14.79
N VAL A 18 2.77 10.78 -14.05
CA VAL A 18 3.96 10.00 -14.47
C VAL A 18 3.57 8.53 -14.71
N LEU A 19 2.84 7.92 -13.77
CA LEU A 19 2.36 6.55 -13.91
C LEU A 19 1.43 6.35 -15.12
N LYS A 20 0.57 7.33 -15.41
CA LYS A 20 -0.29 7.31 -16.62
C LYS A 20 0.52 7.27 -17.91
N VAL A 21 1.63 8.00 -17.98
CA VAL A 21 2.53 7.98 -19.15
C VAL A 21 3.14 6.59 -19.33
N PHE A 22 3.67 5.97 -18.27
CA PHE A 22 4.24 4.62 -18.35
C PHE A 22 3.20 3.58 -18.78
N LYS A 23 1.98 3.67 -18.26
CA LYS A 23 0.86 2.82 -18.67
C LYS A 23 0.52 3.00 -20.15
N ALA A 24 0.45 4.24 -20.64
CA ALA A 24 0.16 4.54 -22.04
C ALA A 24 1.24 4.00 -22.99
N LEU A 25 2.51 4.02 -22.55
CA LEU A 25 3.64 3.47 -23.28
C LEU A 25 3.79 1.94 -23.13
N LYS A 26 2.88 1.28 -22.40
CA LYS A 26 2.92 -0.17 -22.10
C LYS A 26 4.22 -0.62 -21.42
N ILE A 27 4.82 0.27 -20.63
CA ILE A 27 6.03 -0.04 -19.88
C ILE A 27 5.61 -0.66 -18.55
N HIS A 28 6.10 -1.86 -18.27
CA HIS A 28 5.94 -2.47 -16.96
C HIS A 28 6.83 -1.77 -15.92
N VAL A 29 6.21 -1.28 -14.85
CA VAL A 29 6.89 -0.54 -13.78
C VAL A 29 6.86 -1.36 -12.49
N ASN A 30 8.04 -1.58 -11.91
CA ASN A 30 8.19 -2.03 -10.54
C ASN A 30 8.52 -0.82 -9.68
N LEU A 31 7.67 -0.51 -8.70
CA LEU A 31 7.89 0.60 -7.78
C LEU A 31 8.43 0.06 -6.46
N ILE A 32 9.51 0.65 -5.97
CA ILE A 32 9.98 0.53 -4.60
C ILE A 32 9.64 1.86 -3.93
N THR A 33 8.72 1.84 -2.98
CA THR A 33 8.19 3.06 -2.36
C THR A 33 7.80 2.78 -0.91
N PRO A 34 7.94 3.75 0.02
CA PRO A 34 7.51 3.55 1.40
C PRO A 34 6.00 3.31 1.50
N TYR A 35 5.59 2.62 2.57
CA TYR A 35 4.19 2.22 2.82
C TYR A 35 3.18 3.38 2.71
N LYS A 36 3.56 4.60 3.11
CA LYS A 36 2.69 5.80 3.01
C LYS A 36 2.18 6.09 1.58
N ASN A 37 2.84 5.58 0.55
CA ASN A 37 2.51 5.80 -0.85
C ASN A 37 1.75 4.61 -1.49
N LEU A 38 1.15 3.74 -0.68
CA LEU A 38 0.43 2.55 -1.13
C LEU A 38 -0.63 2.84 -2.20
N ASN A 39 -1.34 3.96 -2.09
CA ASN A 39 -2.38 4.38 -3.03
C ASN A 39 -1.85 4.60 -4.47
N LEU A 40 -0.59 5.00 -4.62
CA LEU A 40 0.05 5.15 -5.93
C LEU A 40 0.46 3.79 -6.50
N ALA A 41 0.99 2.91 -5.66
CA ALA A 41 1.32 1.54 -6.04
C ALA A 41 0.06 0.79 -6.50
N ARG A 42 -1.08 1.00 -5.86
CA ARG A 42 -2.36 0.37 -6.21
C ARG A 42 -2.86 0.65 -7.61
N GLU A 43 -2.63 1.85 -8.13
CA GLU A 43 -3.05 2.19 -9.49
C GLU A 43 -2.11 1.66 -10.58
N SER A 44 -0.88 1.31 -10.21
CA SER A 44 0.19 0.99 -11.15
C SER A 44 0.66 -0.46 -11.11
N ALA A 45 0.49 -1.16 -9.98
CA ALA A 45 0.93 -2.52 -9.76
C ALA A 45 -0.24 -3.46 -9.45
N ARG A 46 -0.11 -4.74 -9.83
CA ARG A 46 -1.13 -5.78 -9.59
C ARG A 46 -1.01 -6.48 -8.24
N SER A 47 0.20 -6.51 -7.70
CA SER A 47 0.55 -7.13 -6.42
C SER A 47 1.65 -6.30 -5.75
N LEU A 48 1.90 -6.60 -4.48
CA LEU A 48 2.94 -5.98 -3.68
C LEU A 48 3.85 -7.04 -3.06
N LEU A 49 5.12 -6.67 -2.91
CA LEU A 49 6.05 -7.32 -2.00
C LEU A 49 6.30 -6.36 -0.85
N ILE A 50 5.89 -6.75 0.35
CA ILE A 50 6.19 -5.99 1.57
C ILE A 50 7.51 -6.52 2.11
N ALA A 51 8.48 -5.63 2.25
CA ALA A 51 9.72 -5.91 2.94
C ALA A 51 9.66 -5.29 4.34
N GLU A 52 9.75 -6.14 5.35
CA GLU A 52 9.80 -5.76 6.76
C GLU A 52 11.18 -6.09 7.31
N ARG A 53 11.62 -5.29 8.30
CA ARG A 53 12.88 -5.52 8.99
C ARG A 53 12.61 -5.69 10.48
N ASP A 54 13.00 -6.83 11.02
CA ASP A 54 13.10 -7.01 12.46
C ASP A 54 14.42 -6.38 12.92
N ILE A 55 14.32 -5.28 13.69
CA ILE A 55 15.49 -4.52 14.14
C ILE A 55 16.24 -5.30 15.23
N ASP A 56 15.54 -6.07 16.05
CA ASP A 56 16.12 -6.77 17.19
C ASP A 56 16.86 -8.03 16.72
N GLN A 57 16.26 -8.79 15.79
CA GLN A 57 16.88 -9.98 15.21
C GLN A 57 17.83 -9.68 14.05
N HIS A 58 17.86 -8.42 13.56
CA HIS A 58 18.60 -8.03 12.35
C HIS A 58 18.19 -8.82 11.10
N GLU A 59 16.96 -9.33 11.06
CA GLU A 59 16.43 -10.13 9.97
C GLU A 59 15.50 -9.29 9.07
N SER A 60 15.41 -9.69 7.79
CA SER A 60 14.48 -9.09 6.83
C SER A 60 13.52 -10.15 6.34
N HIS A 61 12.24 -9.82 6.37
CA HIS A 61 11.16 -10.69 5.92
C HIS A 61 10.53 -10.09 4.68
N LEU A 62 10.23 -10.94 3.70
CA LEU A 62 9.41 -10.56 2.56
C LEU A 62 8.10 -11.32 2.60
N CYS A 63 7.01 -10.58 2.43
CA CYS A 63 5.67 -11.11 2.30
C CYS A 63 5.07 -10.65 0.97
N GLU A 64 4.63 -11.60 0.15
CA GLU A 64 3.82 -11.28 -1.03
C GLU A 64 2.36 -11.14 -0.62
N VAL A 65 1.72 -10.10 -1.16
CA VAL A 65 0.33 -9.81 -0.88
C VAL A 65 -0.32 -9.18 -2.10
N THR A 66 -1.52 -9.66 -2.42
CA THR A 66 -2.39 -9.12 -3.45
C THR A 66 -3.26 -8.00 -2.89
N TRP A 67 -3.77 -7.14 -3.78
CA TRP A 67 -4.70 -6.08 -3.37
C TRP A 67 -5.99 -6.63 -2.77
N GLN A 68 -6.45 -7.80 -3.23
CA GLN A 68 -7.63 -8.46 -2.70
C GLN A 68 -7.43 -8.86 -1.23
N GLU A 69 -6.29 -9.46 -0.89
CA GLU A 69 -5.97 -9.84 0.49
C GLU A 69 -5.84 -8.61 1.40
N ILE A 70 -5.30 -7.49 0.90
CA ILE A 70 -5.30 -6.23 1.66
C ILE A 70 -6.72 -5.73 1.90
N ASP A 71 -7.58 -5.75 0.88
CA ASP A 71 -8.96 -5.30 1.02
C ASP A 71 -9.74 -6.15 2.02
N GLU A 72 -9.59 -7.47 1.95
CA GLU A 72 -10.22 -8.41 2.89
C GLU A 72 -9.75 -8.15 4.34
N ARG A 73 -8.44 -8.01 4.56
CA ARG A 73 -7.87 -7.69 5.88
C ARG A 73 -8.33 -6.33 6.40
N MET A 74 -8.35 -5.30 5.55
CA MET A 74 -8.84 -3.97 5.93
C MET A 74 -10.32 -4.01 6.30
N GLN A 75 -11.14 -4.77 5.58
CA GLN A 75 -12.56 -4.91 5.87
C GLN A 75 -12.80 -5.65 7.18
N GLN A 76 -12.08 -6.75 7.42
CA GLN A 76 -12.12 -7.47 8.70
C GLN A 76 -11.71 -6.56 9.86
N HIS A 77 -10.61 -5.80 9.71
CA HIS A 77 -10.15 -4.88 10.74
C HIS A 77 -11.18 -3.80 11.06
N LYS A 78 -11.84 -3.22 10.04
CA LYS A 78 -12.93 -2.26 10.26
C LYS A 78 -14.10 -2.86 11.03
N GLN A 79 -14.48 -4.10 10.75
CA GLN A 79 -15.55 -4.79 11.46
C GLN A 79 -15.17 -5.06 12.93
N THR A 80 -13.94 -5.51 13.19
CA THR A 80 -13.43 -5.71 14.55
C THR A 80 -13.41 -4.40 15.34
N VAL A 81 -12.84 -3.33 14.76
CA VAL A 81 -12.80 -2.00 15.40
C VAL A 81 -14.20 -1.47 15.67
N ALA A 82 -15.15 -1.69 14.77
CA ALA A 82 -16.54 -1.30 14.99
C ALA A 82 -17.19 -2.07 16.15
N ALA A 83 -16.96 -3.37 16.25
CA ALA A 83 -17.46 -4.19 17.35
C ALA A 83 -16.83 -3.79 18.70
N GLU A 84 -15.53 -3.50 18.73
CA GLU A 84 -14.83 -3.02 19.93
C GLU A 84 -15.31 -1.63 20.35
N ALA A 85 -15.50 -0.72 19.38
CA ALA A 85 -16.03 0.61 19.66
C ALA A 85 -17.45 0.55 20.23
N GLU A 86 -18.31 -0.32 19.71
CA GLU A 86 -19.66 -0.55 20.24
C GLU A 86 -19.62 -1.07 21.69
N GLN A 87 -18.73 -2.01 21.99
CA GLN A 87 -18.52 -2.51 23.37
C GLN A 87 -18.04 -1.43 24.34
N LEU A 88 -17.27 -0.47 23.84
CA LEU A 88 -16.76 0.68 24.61
C LEU A 88 -17.74 1.88 24.61
N GLY A 89 -18.90 1.77 23.97
CA GLY A 89 -19.89 2.84 23.87
C GLY A 89 -19.46 4.01 22.98
N ILE A 90 -18.48 3.81 22.11
CA ILE A 90 -17.94 4.80 21.18
C ILE A 90 -18.68 4.68 19.84
N GLN A 91 -19.34 5.75 19.40
CA GLN A 91 -19.92 5.80 18.06
C GLN A 91 -18.86 6.18 17.03
N LEU A 92 -18.58 5.27 16.10
CA LEU A 92 -17.77 5.57 14.92
C LEU A 92 -18.64 6.30 13.88
N TYR A 93 -18.39 7.59 13.68
CA TYR A 93 -18.94 8.33 12.55
C TYR A 93 -18.06 8.06 11.33
N GLY A 94 -18.60 7.34 10.34
CA GLY A 94 -17.93 7.04 9.08
C GLY A 94 -18.06 8.16 8.06
#